data_AF-A0AAD5RHC3-F1
#
_entry.id   AF-A0AAD5RHC3-F1
#
_cell.length_a   1.000
_cell.length_b   1.000
_cell.length_c   1.000
_cell.angle_alpha   90.00
_cell.angle_beta   90.00
_cell.angle_gamma   90.00
#
_symmetry.space_group_name_H-M   'P 1'
#
loop_
_entity.id
_entity.type
_entity.pdbx_description
1 polymer ?
#
loop_
_entity_poly.entity_id
_entity_poly.type
_entity_poly.pdbx_seq_one_letter_code
_entity_poly.pdbx_strand_id
1 'polypeptide(L)'
;MLCQFGCQRFTASIRHIFTMTLAAMSRKNELNLDDPKKMALYNRYRMELVTPNKKGYDILKTAQINKGMAFTLRERQYLGIHGLLPPAFMTQEQQACRVMKQIRHETDNLEKFMILDELQGRTEKLFYRVLCENIKELMPIVYTPTVGLACQEFGEIYRRPN
;
A
#
# COMPACT_ATOMS: atom_id res chain seq x y z
N MET A 1 -14.34 7.51 -40.13
CA MET A 1 -14.81 7.46 -38.73
C MET A 1 -13.57 7.51 -37.84
N LEU A 2 -13.11 8.73 -37.60
CA LEU A 2 -11.88 9.09 -36.89
C LEU A 2 -12.24 9.46 -35.44
N CYS A 3 -11.47 8.99 -34.47
CA CYS A 3 -11.21 9.80 -33.27
C CYS A 3 -9.79 9.51 -32.80
N GLN A 4 -8.86 10.33 -33.33
CA GLN A 4 -7.46 10.38 -32.96
C GLN A 4 -7.28 11.18 -31.67
N PHE A 5 -6.29 10.75 -30.90
CA PHE A 5 -5.44 11.53 -29.98
C PHE A 5 -5.55 13.05 -30.12
N GLY A 6 -5.95 13.72 -29.05
CA GLY A 6 -5.96 15.18 -28.96
C GLY A 6 -5.76 15.66 -27.53
N CYS A 7 -4.51 15.84 -27.12
CA CYS A 7 -4.20 16.70 -25.99
C CYS A 7 -2.77 17.26 -26.09
N GLN A 8 -2.55 18.19 -27.02
CA GLN A 8 -1.45 19.15 -26.95
C GLN A 8 -1.89 20.48 -27.57
N ARG A 9 -1.92 21.54 -26.76
CA ARG A 9 -1.43 22.92 -27.03
C ARG A 9 -2.12 23.92 -26.10
N PHE A 10 -1.47 24.24 -24.99
CA PHE A 10 -1.43 25.63 -24.52
C PHE A 10 0.05 25.98 -24.32
N THR A 11 0.41 27.08 -24.97
CA THR A 11 1.76 27.52 -25.30
C THR A 11 2.45 28.21 -24.13
N ALA A 12 3.77 28.09 -24.16
CA ALA A 12 4.75 28.76 -23.31
C ALA A 12 4.47 30.26 -23.07
N SER A 13 4.24 30.62 -21.81
CA SER A 13 4.67 31.85 -21.15
C SER A 13 4.45 31.65 -19.64
N ILE A 14 5.25 32.27 -18.78
CA ILE A 14 5.41 31.98 -17.33
C ILE A 14 6.39 30.82 -17.04
N ARG A 15 7.52 30.81 -17.75
CA ARG A 15 8.78 30.34 -17.18
C ARG A 15 9.35 31.51 -16.37
N HIS A 16 9.21 31.55 -15.04
CA HIS A 16 10.14 32.21 -14.10
C HIS A 16 9.69 32.36 -12.63
N ILE A 17 8.51 31.92 -12.19
CA ILE A 17 8.04 32.20 -10.81
C ILE A 17 7.93 30.97 -9.88
N PHE A 18 8.12 29.74 -10.36
CA PHE A 18 8.09 28.55 -9.49
C PHE A 18 9.37 27.71 -9.60
N THR A 19 10.51 28.37 -9.41
CA THR A 19 11.68 27.72 -8.81
C THR A 19 11.38 27.42 -7.33
N MET A 20 11.74 26.23 -6.86
CA MET A 20 11.94 25.86 -5.44
C MET A 20 10.74 25.37 -4.61
N THR A 21 9.97 24.35 -5.05
CA THR A 21 9.17 23.56 -4.06
C THR A 21 8.99 22.06 -4.37
N LEU A 22 9.52 21.53 -5.47
CA LEU A 22 9.46 20.08 -5.77
C LEU A 22 10.71 19.28 -5.36
N ALA A 23 11.75 19.94 -4.84
CA ALA A 23 12.96 19.28 -4.32
C ALA A 23 12.90 18.95 -2.81
N ALA A 24 11.81 19.30 -2.11
CA ALA A 24 11.77 19.29 -0.64
C ALA A 24 11.17 18.01 0.00
N MET A 25 10.68 17.03 -0.78
CA MET A 25 10.04 15.81 -0.25
C MET A 25 10.67 14.48 -0.70
N SER A 26 11.93 14.50 -1.14
CA SER A 26 12.76 13.30 -1.20
C SER A 26 14.14 13.62 -0.64
N ARG A 27 14.20 13.93 0.66
CA ARG A 27 15.44 13.72 1.42
C ARG A 27 15.64 12.21 1.54
N LYS A 28 16.22 11.60 0.51
CA LYS A 28 17.16 10.52 0.75
C LYS A 28 18.28 11.17 1.56
N ASN A 29 18.20 11.08 2.89
CA ASN A 29 19.43 11.10 3.65
C ASN A 29 20.19 9.87 3.16
N GLU A 30 21.04 10.06 2.15
CA GLU A 30 22.08 9.10 1.83
C GLU A 30 22.87 8.94 3.13
N LEU A 31 22.59 7.88 3.88
CA LEU A 31 23.49 7.49 4.94
C LEU A 31 24.82 7.21 4.22
N ASN A 32 25.77 8.13 4.36
CA ASN A 32 27.15 7.88 3.98
C ASN A 32 27.69 6.89 5.03
N LEU A 33 27.67 5.60 4.70
CA LEU A 33 28.11 4.50 5.56
C LEU A 33 29.64 4.39 5.62
N ASP A 34 30.36 5.29 4.94
CA ASP A 34 31.83 5.29 4.87
C ASP A 34 32.48 5.66 6.22
N ASP A 35 31.78 6.43 7.05
CA ASP A 35 32.25 6.76 8.40
C ASP A 35 32.05 5.56 9.35
N PRO A 36 33.11 5.04 10.01
CA PRO A 36 33.00 3.84 10.88
C PRO A 36 32.07 4.06 12.08
N LYS A 37 31.99 5.30 12.59
CA LYS A 37 31.07 5.66 13.69
C LYS A 37 29.61 5.64 13.24
N LYS A 38 29.31 6.10 12.02
CA LYS A 38 27.94 6.08 11.47
C LYS A 38 27.51 4.65 11.14
N MET A 39 28.42 3.83 10.61
CA MET A 39 28.18 2.40 10.38
C MET A 39 27.83 1.68 11.69
N ALA A 40 28.61 1.90 12.76
CA ALA A 40 28.34 1.30 14.07
C ALA A 40 26.99 1.73 14.64
N LEU A 41 26.61 2.99 14.45
CA LEU A 41 25.31 3.50 14.88
C LEU A 41 24.16 2.91 14.04
N TYR A 42 24.32 2.83 12.72
CA TYR A 42 23.36 2.20 11.82
C TYR A 42 23.12 0.74 12.20
N ASN A 43 24.18 -0.03 12.42
CA ASN A 43 24.08 -1.44 12.81
C ASN A 43 23.37 -1.62 14.16
N ARG A 44 23.46 -0.64 15.08
CA ARG A 44 22.78 -0.71 16.38
C ARG A 44 21.26 -0.46 16.28
N TYR A 45 20.82 0.41 15.38
CA TYR A 45 19.42 0.83 15.27
C TYR A 45 18.68 0.23 14.07
N ARG A 46 19.36 -0.49 13.19
CA ARG A 46 18.74 -1.18 12.07
C ARG A 46 17.77 -2.24 12.58
N MET A 47 16.61 -2.35 11.93
CA MET A 47 15.68 -3.45 12.19
C MET A 47 16.23 -4.76 11.62
N GLU A 48 16.26 -5.78 12.46
CA GLU A 48 16.72 -7.11 12.07
C GLU A 48 15.71 -7.86 11.21
N LEU A 49 16.22 -8.72 10.33
CA LEU A 49 15.39 -9.55 9.46
C LEU A 49 14.80 -10.71 10.27
N VAL A 50 13.47 -10.75 10.36
CA VAL A 50 12.75 -11.87 10.97
C VAL A 50 12.27 -12.82 9.88
N THR A 51 12.71 -14.08 9.94
CA THR A 51 12.23 -15.12 9.03
C THR A 51 10.99 -15.79 9.63
N PRO A 52 9.89 -15.94 8.86
CA PRO A 52 8.70 -16.59 9.37
C PRO A 52 8.87 -18.11 9.39
N ASN A 53 8.38 -18.77 10.44
CA ASN A 53 8.36 -20.23 10.53
C ASN A 53 7.23 -20.87 9.69
N LYS A 54 6.17 -20.12 9.40
CA LYS A 54 4.98 -20.57 8.65
C LYS A 54 5.32 -20.81 7.18
N LYS A 55 4.69 -21.80 6.54
CA LYS A 55 4.87 -22.16 5.12
C LYS A 55 3.52 -22.46 4.45
N GLY A 56 3.51 -22.46 3.12
CA GLY A 56 2.32 -22.80 2.33
C GLY A 56 1.14 -21.87 2.60
N TYR A 57 -0.06 -22.45 2.72
CA TYR A 57 -1.31 -21.69 2.86
C TYR A 57 -1.33 -20.77 4.10
N ASP A 58 -0.66 -21.15 5.19
CA ASP A 58 -0.64 -20.36 6.44
C ASP A 58 0.01 -18.98 6.28
N ILE A 59 0.92 -18.84 5.30
CA ILE A 59 1.51 -17.54 4.95
C ILE A 59 0.45 -16.63 4.35
N LEU A 60 -0.39 -17.16 3.46
CA LEU A 60 -1.44 -16.39 2.79
C LEU A 60 -2.55 -15.97 3.77
N LYS A 61 -2.76 -16.74 4.84
CA LYS A 61 -3.69 -16.40 5.92
C LYS A 61 -3.15 -15.34 6.88
N THR A 62 -1.83 -15.20 7.00
CA THR A 62 -1.20 -14.27 7.96
C THR A 62 -0.98 -12.90 7.32
N ALA A 63 -1.81 -11.91 7.68
CA ALA A 63 -1.82 -10.57 7.06
C ALA A 63 -0.48 -9.82 7.11
N GLN A 64 0.30 -9.99 8.17
CA GLN A 64 1.63 -9.38 8.36
C GLN A 64 2.67 -9.82 7.33
N ILE A 65 2.58 -11.07 6.87
CA ILE A 65 3.56 -11.71 5.99
C ILE A 65 3.06 -11.70 4.54
N ASN A 66 1.74 -11.79 4.36
CA ASN A 66 1.13 -11.89 3.05
C ASN A 66 1.40 -10.63 2.20
N LYS A 67 1.98 -10.84 1.02
CA LYS A 67 2.20 -9.82 -0.01
C LYS A 67 1.20 -9.94 -1.17
N GLY A 68 0.31 -10.93 -1.14
CA GLY A 68 -0.58 -11.27 -2.25
C GLY A 68 0.21 -11.52 -3.54
N MET A 69 -0.17 -10.83 -4.62
CA MET A 69 0.48 -10.97 -5.93
C MET A 69 1.88 -10.35 -6.04
N ALA A 70 2.34 -9.63 -5.01
CA ALA A 70 3.69 -9.06 -4.96
C ALA A 70 4.77 -10.07 -4.56
N PHE A 71 4.40 -11.32 -4.23
CA PHE A 71 5.40 -12.39 -4.11
C PHE A 71 6.03 -12.69 -5.47
N THR A 72 7.36 -12.60 -5.53
CA THR A 72 8.16 -13.02 -6.68
C THR A 72 8.06 -14.53 -6.90
N LEU A 73 8.35 -15.01 -8.11
CA LEU A 73 8.33 -16.45 -8.41
C LEU A 73 9.22 -17.25 -7.46
N ARG A 74 10.43 -16.74 -7.17
CA ARG A 74 11.38 -17.39 -6.25
C ARG A 74 10.83 -17.48 -4.83
N GLU A 75 10.25 -16.41 -4.31
CA GLU A 75 9.61 -16.43 -2.99
C GLU A 75 8.44 -17.43 -2.98
N ARG A 76 7.63 -17.50 -4.04
CA ARG A 76 6.51 -18.44 -4.11
C ARG A 76 6.96 -19.89 -4.05
N GLN A 77 8.03 -20.23 -4.75
CA GLN A 77 8.62 -21.57 -4.74
C GLN A 77 9.22 -21.89 -3.37
N TYR A 78 10.02 -20.98 -2.80
CA TYR A 78 10.68 -21.19 -1.51
C TYR A 78 9.69 -21.32 -0.35
N LEU A 79 8.61 -20.54 -0.37
CA LEU A 79 7.56 -20.54 0.65
C LEU A 79 6.49 -21.61 0.43
N GLY A 80 6.52 -22.35 -0.70
CA GLY A 80 5.55 -23.40 -1.01
C GLY A 80 4.15 -22.88 -1.33
N ILE A 81 4.03 -21.66 -1.88
CA ILE A 81 2.76 -21.02 -2.26
C ILE A 81 2.57 -20.94 -3.79
N HIS A 82 3.48 -21.53 -4.56
CA HIS A 82 3.33 -21.65 -6.00
C HIS A 82 2.13 -22.54 -6.34
N GLY A 83 1.23 -22.07 -7.22
CA GLY A 83 -0.03 -22.73 -7.53
C GLY A 83 -1.24 -22.27 -6.69
N LEU A 84 -1.02 -21.65 -5.52
CA LEU A 84 -2.11 -21.12 -4.68
C LEU A 84 -2.55 -19.70 -5.09
N LEU A 85 -1.72 -19.00 -5.86
CA LEU A 85 -1.96 -17.65 -6.34
C LEU A 85 -2.05 -17.64 -7.87
N PRO A 86 -2.82 -16.70 -8.46
CA PRO A 86 -2.85 -16.52 -9.91
C PRO A 86 -1.43 -16.32 -10.50
N PRO A 87 -1.19 -16.74 -11.77
CA PRO A 87 0.13 -16.70 -12.41
C PRO A 87 0.62 -15.28 -12.76
N ALA A 88 -0.07 -14.23 -12.28
CA ALA A 88 0.33 -12.84 -12.46
C ALA A 88 1.15 -12.34 -11.26
N PHE A 89 2.11 -11.46 -11.56
CA PHE A 89 2.99 -10.80 -10.61
C PHE A 89 2.71 -9.30 -10.68
N MET A 90 2.58 -8.66 -9.51
CA MET A 90 2.29 -7.22 -9.43
C MET A 90 3.28 -6.53 -8.52
N THR A 91 3.58 -5.27 -8.80
CA THR A 91 4.29 -4.43 -7.84
C THR A 91 3.33 -3.96 -6.75
N GLN A 92 3.87 -3.57 -5.58
CA GLN A 92 3.05 -3.03 -4.50
C GLN A 92 2.26 -1.78 -4.95
N GLU A 93 2.85 -0.96 -5.84
CA GLU A 93 2.20 0.22 -6.42
C GLU A 93 1.01 -0.16 -7.32
N GLN A 94 1.15 -1.20 -8.15
CA GLN A 94 0.05 -1.69 -8.98
C GLN A 94 -1.11 -2.23 -8.12
N GLN A 95 -0.78 -2.94 -7.04
CA GLN A 95 -1.78 -3.39 -6.08
C GLN A 95 -2.49 -2.22 -5.39
N ALA A 96 -1.74 -1.20 -4.95
CA ALA A 96 -2.28 0.01 -4.33
C ALA A 96 -3.20 0.77 -5.30
N CYS A 97 -2.80 0.92 -6.57
CA CYS A 97 -3.62 1.55 -7.60
C CYS A 97 -4.94 0.78 -7.83
N ARG A 98 -4.90 -0.56 -7.86
CA ARG A 98 -6.09 -1.40 -8.00
C ARG A 98 -7.05 -1.21 -6.82
N VAL A 99 -6.53 -1.21 -5.60
CA VAL A 99 -7.32 -1.00 -4.37
C VAL A 99 -7.94 0.39 -4.38
N MET A 100 -7.17 1.44 -4.68
CA MET A 100 -7.70 2.81 -4.73
C MET A 100 -8.76 3.00 -5.81
N LYS A 101 -8.62 2.32 -6.96
CA LYS A 101 -9.66 2.33 -8.00
C LYS A 101 -10.96 1.70 -7.49
N GLN A 102 -10.87 0.64 -6.70
CA GLN A 102 -12.03 0.00 -6.07
C GLN A 102 -12.68 0.94 -5.03
N ILE A 103 -11.90 1.51 -4.12
CA ILE A 103 -12.39 2.44 -3.08
C ILE A 103 -13.10 3.66 -3.70
N ARG A 104 -12.55 4.23 -4.78
CA ARG A 104 -13.13 5.39 -5.47
C ARG A 104 -14.33 5.04 -6.34
N HIS A 105 -14.53 3.77 -6.66
CA HIS A 105 -15.72 3.31 -7.38
C HIS A 105 -16.94 3.28 -6.46
N GLU A 106 -16.73 2.92 -5.19
CA GLU A 106 -17.80 2.92 -4.21
C GLU A 106 -18.25 4.35 -3.88
N THR A 107 -19.57 4.53 -3.78
CA THR A 107 -20.16 5.81 -3.39
C THR A 107 -20.29 5.93 -1.88
N ASP A 108 -20.65 4.83 -1.21
CA ASP A 108 -20.91 4.79 0.22
C ASP A 108 -19.61 4.68 1.04
N ASN A 109 -19.57 5.38 2.18
CA ASN A 109 -18.40 5.39 3.06
C ASN A 109 -18.30 4.12 3.90
N LEU A 110 -19.43 3.48 4.22
CA LEU A 110 -19.43 2.21 4.96
C LEU A 110 -18.84 1.08 4.12
N GLU A 111 -19.23 0.97 2.86
CA GLU A 111 -18.63 0.01 1.92
C GLU A 111 -17.12 0.24 1.73
N LYS A 112 -16.68 1.51 1.64
CA LYS A 112 -15.25 1.83 1.61
C LYS A 112 -14.53 1.38 2.88
N PHE A 113 -15.15 1.55 4.04
CA PHE A 113 -14.63 1.05 5.31
C PHE A 113 -14.49 -0.48 5.28
N MET A 114 -15.49 -1.20 4.78
CA MET A 114 -15.46 -2.67 4.66
C MET A 114 -14.35 -3.16 3.73
N ILE A 115 -14.10 -2.47 2.61
CA ILE A 115 -12.97 -2.77 1.72
C ILE A 115 -11.63 -2.59 2.44
N LEU A 116 -11.49 -1.52 3.23
CA LEU A 116 -10.28 -1.22 3.99
C LEU A 116 -10.04 -2.23 5.13
N ASP A 117 -11.10 -2.63 5.85
CA ASP A 117 -11.05 -3.68 6.88
C ASP A 117 -10.65 -5.04 6.28
N GLU A 118 -11.24 -5.42 5.14
CA GLU A 118 -10.86 -6.65 4.43
C GLU A 118 -9.40 -6.60 3.94
N LEU A 119 -8.94 -5.44 3.49
CA LEU A 119 -7.56 -5.25 3.06
C LEU A 119 -6.58 -5.39 4.23
N GLN A 120 -6.91 -4.83 5.39
CA GLN A 120 -6.11 -4.95 6.60
C GLN A 120 -5.99 -6.41 7.03
N GLY A 121 -7.10 -7.15 7.05
CA GLY A 121 -7.12 -8.58 7.40
C GLY A 121 -6.45 -9.51 6.38
N ARG A 122 -6.21 -9.04 5.14
CA ARG A 122 -5.52 -9.81 4.09
C ARG A 122 -4.03 -9.49 3.98
N THR A 123 -3.69 -8.20 3.93
CA THR A 123 -2.34 -7.70 3.63
C THR A 123 -2.09 -6.38 4.35
N GLU A 124 -1.52 -6.46 5.55
CA GLU A 124 -1.32 -5.31 6.43
C GLU A 124 -0.38 -4.26 5.82
N LYS A 125 0.70 -4.71 5.15
CA LYS A 125 1.67 -3.81 4.50
C LYS A 125 1.06 -2.99 3.37
N LEU A 126 0.12 -3.57 2.62
CA LEU A 126 -0.57 -2.87 1.53
C LEU A 126 -1.58 -1.87 2.09
N PHE A 127 -2.30 -2.24 3.16
CA PHE A 127 -3.21 -1.34 3.88
C PHE A 127 -2.51 -0.06 4.32
N TYR A 128 -1.40 -0.16 5.06
CA TYR A 128 -0.68 1.03 5.51
C TYR A 128 -0.07 1.82 4.35
N ARG A 129 0.36 1.16 3.26
CA ARG A 129 0.86 1.86 2.08
C ARG A 129 -0.23 2.75 1.46
N VAL A 130 -1.41 2.19 1.22
CA VAL A 130 -2.55 2.90 0.62
C VAL A 130 -3.00 4.06 1.52
N LEU A 131 -3.07 3.83 2.84
CA LEU A 131 -3.45 4.82 3.84
C LEU A 131 -2.46 5.99 3.90
N CYS A 132 -1.16 5.71 3.95
CA CYS A 132 -0.12 6.74 4.00
C CYS A 132 -0.06 7.59 2.72
N GLU A 133 -0.30 6.99 1.55
CA GLU A 133 -0.32 7.74 0.27
C GLU A 133 -1.56 8.64 0.14
N ASN A 134 -2.71 8.25 0.70
CA ASN A 134 -4.00 8.92 0.50
C ASN A 134 -4.64 9.36 1.83
N ILE A 135 -3.82 9.81 2.79
CA ILE A 135 -4.28 10.01 4.18
C ILE A 135 -5.44 10.99 4.28
N LYS A 136 -5.45 12.07 3.49
CA LYS A 136 -6.54 13.07 3.52
C LYS A 136 -7.89 12.50 3.08
N GLU A 137 -7.89 11.55 2.15
CA GLU A 137 -9.10 10.91 1.60
C GLU A 137 -9.61 9.79 2.51
N LEU A 138 -8.69 8.98 3.07
CA LEU A 138 -9.03 7.75 3.79
C LEU A 138 -9.16 7.91 5.31
N MET A 139 -8.54 8.93 5.90
CA MET A 139 -8.64 9.22 7.33
C MET A 139 -10.10 9.31 7.85
N PRO A 140 -11.02 10.06 7.22
CA PRO A 140 -12.40 10.14 7.70
C PRO A 140 -13.20 8.82 7.54
N ILE A 141 -12.68 7.87 6.76
CA ILE A 141 -13.29 6.55 6.56
C ILE A 141 -12.82 5.58 7.65
N VAL A 142 -11.53 5.58 8.00
CA VAL A 142 -10.94 4.61 8.95
C VAL A 142 -11.23 4.96 10.42
N TYR A 143 -11.47 6.24 10.74
CA TYR A 143 -11.72 6.69 12.11
C TYR A 143 -13.01 7.51 12.15
N THR A 144 -12.98 8.80 12.47
CA THR A 144 -14.17 9.62 12.61
C THR A 144 -14.62 10.26 11.29
N PRO A 145 -15.91 10.23 10.91
CA PRO A 145 -17.08 9.70 11.64
C PRO A 145 -17.49 8.26 11.27
N THR A 146 -16.93 7.68 10.19
CA THR A 146 -17.44 6.44 9.58
C THR A 146 -17.27 5.21 10.47
N VAL A 147 -16.21 5.13 11.28
CA VAL A 147 -16.02 4.03 12.23
C VAL A 147 -17.16 3.96 13.26
N GLY A 148 -17.76 5.10 13.62
CA GLY A 148 -18.87 5.15 14.55
C GLY A 148 -20.11 4.47 13.97
N LEU A 149 -20.40 4.72 12.69
CA LEU A 149 -21.48 4.05 11.96
C LEU A 149 -21.18 2.54 11.81
N ALA A 150 -19.95 2.19 11.44
CA ALA A 150 -19.53 0.79 11.34
C ALA A 150 -19.65 0.03 12.67
N CYS A 151 -19.39 0.70 13.81
CA CYS A 151 -19.59 0.12 15.14
C CYS A 151 -21.08 -0.11 15.47
N GLN A 152 -21.98 0.75 15.01
CA GLN A 152 -23.42 0.58 15.20
C GLN A 152 -23.96 -0.61 14.42
N GLU A 153 -23.47 -0.80 13.19
CA GLU A 153 -23.88 -1.87 12.28
C GLU A 153 -22.95 -3.09 12.32
N PHE A 154 -22.03 -3.16 13.30
CA PHE A 154 -21.00 -4.19 13.38
C PHE A 154 -21.57 -5.61 13.45
N GLY A 155 -22.75 -5.77 14.06
CA GLY A 155 -23.44 -7.06 14.14
C GLY A 155 -23.77 -7.65 12.76
N GLU A 156 -24.07 -6.80 11.78
CA GLU A 156 -24.37 -7.23 10.40
C GLU A 156 -23.10 -7.37 9.55
N ILE A 157 -22.10 -6.52 9.81
CA ILE A 157 -20.88 -6.39 9.00
C ILE A 157 -19.78 -7.39 9.43
N TYR A 158 -19.98 -8.15 10.52
CA TYR A 158 -18.99 -9.04 11.07
C TYR A 158 -18.49 -10.11 10.06
N ARG A 159 -17.19 -10.10 9.77
CA ARG A 159 -16.55 -11.05 8.82
C ARG A 159 -15.47 -11.91 9.46
N ARG A 160 -14.44 -11.28 10.03
CA ARG A 160 -13.31 -11.97 10.68
C ARG A 160 -13.00 -11.29 12.01
N PRO A 161 -12.62 -12.06 13.05
CA PRO A 161 -12.01 -11.47 14.22
C PRO A 161 -10.65 -10.89 13.82
N ASN A 162 -10.50 -9.58 14.04
CA ASN A 162 -9.23 -8.88 13.92
C ASN A 162 -8.31 -9.20 15.10
#